data_AF-A0A392T1G9-F1
#
_entry.id   AF-A0A392T1G9-F1
#
_cell.length_a   1.000
_cell.length_b   1.000
_cell.length_c   1.000
_cell.angle_alpha   90.00
_cell.angle_beta   90.00
_cell.angle_gamma   90.00
#
_symmetry.space_group_name_H-M   'P 1'
#
loop_
_entity.id
_entity.type
_entity.pdbx_description
1 polymer ?
#
loop_
_entity_poly.entity_id
_entity_poly.type
_entity_poly.pdbx_seq_one_letter_code
_entity_poly.pdbx_strand_id
1 'polypeptide(L)'
;MSSSSTCVQSPVLPAIKQIRRMLCMETEKLMENIADFSEFVKELNDYLWRLDKNEKRFLECVLRFQRGLVADASFITAVEDVKDC
;
A
#
# COMPACT_ATOMS: atom_id res chain seq x y z
N MET A 1 6.00 -30.67 28.02
CA MET A 1 4.88 -30.32 27.12
C MET A 1 5.08 -28.87 26.73
N SER A 2 5.72 -28.62 25.59
CA SER A 2 5.96 -27.25 25.12
C SER A 2 4.77 -26.86 24.25
N SER A 3 3.88 -26.03 24.81
CA SER A 3 2.77 -25.46 24.06
C SER A 3 3.34 -24.56 22.97
N SER A 4 3.56 -25.10 21.78
CA SER A 4 3.70 -24.31 20.56
C SER A 4 2.33 -23.73 20.25
N SER A 5 2.02 -22.58 20.86
CA SER A 5 1.00 -21.72 20.30
C SER A 5 1.52 -21.29 18.94
N THR A 6 0.99 -21.92 17.89
CA THR A 6 0.98 -21.32 16.56
C THR A 6 0.29 -19.98 16.72
N CYS A 7 1.09 -18.94 16.97
CA CYS A 7 0.66 -17.56 16.94
C CYS A 7 0.01 -17.39 15.57
N VAL A 8 -1.32 -17.38 15.54
CA VAL A 8 -2.09 -17.15 14.32
C VAL A 8 -1.61 -15.79 13.83
N GLN A 9 -0.75 -15.79 12.82
CA GLN A 9 -0.21 -14.55 12.29
C GLN A 9 -1.41 -13.71 11.90
N SER A 10 -1.43 -12.44 12.36
CA SER A 10 -2.49 -11.51 11.98
C SER A 10 -2.65 -11.59 10.46
N PRO A 11 -3.86 -11.86 9.94
CA PRO A 11 -4.08 -12.03 8.50
C PRO A 11 -3.69 -10.77 7.71
N VAL A 12 -3.52 -9.66 8.42
CA VAL A 12 -3.21 -8.34 7.89
C VAL A 12 -1.71 -8.04 7.84
N LEU A 13 -0.92 -8.75 8.66
CA LEU A 13 0.53 -8.52 8.77
C LEU A 13 1.29 -8.74 7.43
N PRO A 14 0.92 -9.71 6.57
CA PRO A 14 1.51 -9.84 5.24
C PRO A 14 1.32 -8.59 4.38
N ALA A 15 0.09 -8.07 4.28
CA ALA A 15 -0.20 -6.86 3.51
C ALA A 15 0.58 -5.65 4.04
N ILE A 16 0.60 -5.43 5.36
CA ILE A 16 1.38 -4.35 6.00
C ILE A 16 2.88 -4.47 5.66
N LYS A 17 3.44 -5.69 5.71
CA LYS A 17 4.85 -5.92 5.38
C LYS A 17 5.15 -5.64 3.91
N GLN A 18 4.26 -6.03 3.00
CA GLN A 18 4.44 -5.76 1.56
C GLN A 18 4.32 -4.27 1.25
N ILE A 19 3.28 -3.59 1.76
CA ILE A 19 3.13 -2.13 1.62
C ILE A 19 4.40 -1.42 2.11
N ARG A 20 4.91 -1.78 3.29
CA ARG A 20 6.15 -1.19 3.81
C ARG A 20 7.34 -1.44 2.89
N ARG A 21 7.49 -2.64 2.35
CA ARG A 21 8.58 -2.98 1.43
C ARG A 21 8.51 -2.15 0.15
N MET A 22 7.31 -1.96 -0.41
CA MET A 22 7.10 -1.15 -1.60
C MET A 22 7.38 0.33 -1.34
N LEU A 23 6.97 0.86 -0.17
CA LEU A 23 7.28 2.23 0.26
C LEU A 23 8.79 2.48 0.48
N CYS A 24 9.61 1.43 0.58
CA CYS A 24 11.07 1.55 0.64
C CYS A 24 11.74 1.46 -0.74
N MET A 25 10.98 1.30 -1.83
CA MET A 25 11.52 1.33 -3.20
C MET A 25 11.74 2.77 -3.66
N GLU A 26 12.54 2.93 -4.71
CA GLU A 26 12.63 4.20 -5.44
C GLU A 26 11.26 4.54 -6.04
N THR A 27 10.96 5.84 -6.13
CA THR A 27 9.65 6.34 -6.56
C THR A 27 9.24 5.80 -7.93
N GLU A 28 10.15 5.78 -8.90
CA GLU A 28 9.89 5.25 -10.26
C GLU A 28 9.46 3.78 -10.21
N LYS A 29 10.20 2.96 -9.45
CA LYS A 29 9.88 1.55 -9.26
C LYS A 29 8.57 1.35 -8.50
N LEU A 30 8.26 2.19 -7.52
CA LEU A 30 6.97 2.14 -6.84
C LEU A 30 5.82 2.47 -7.80
N MET A 31 6.02 3.43 -8.69
CA MET A 31 5.05 3.81 -9.72
C MET A 31 4.81 2.69 -10.75
N GLU A 32 5.86 2.01 -11.20
CA GLU A 32 5.73 0.82 -12.07
C GLU A 32 4.89 -0.29 -11.42
N ASN A 33 4.90 -0.37 -10.08
CA ASN A 33 4.18 -1.38 -9.30
C ASN A 33 2.93 -0.80 -8.60
N ILE A 34 2.35 0.29 -9.11
CA ILE A 34 1.22 0.99 -8.47
C ILE A 34 -0.05 0.11 -8.36
N ALA A 35 -0.25 -0.81 -9.30
CA ALA A 35 -1.37 -1.74 -9.30
C ALA A 35 -1.27 -2.72 -8.12
N ASP A 36 -0.12 -3.38 -7.98
CA ASP A 36 0.19 -4.28 -6.85
C ASP A 36 0.10 -3.54 -5.51
N PHE A 37 0.64 -2.31 -5.45
CA PHE A 37 0.54 -1.47 -4.27
C PHE A 37 -0.93 -1.25 -3.90
N SER A 38 -1.75 -0.88 -4.87
CA SER A 38 -3.18 -0.64 -4.67
C SER A 38 -3.94 -1.90 -4.24
N GLU A 39 -3.54 -3.08 -4.71
CA GLU A 39 -4.11 -4.36 -4.29
C GLU A 39 -3.84 -4.63 -2.80
N PHE A 40 -2.60 -4.46 -2.34
CA PHE A 40 -2.28 -4.64 -0.92
C PHE A 40 -2.97 -3.60 -0.03
N VAL A 41 -3.12 -2.36 -0.48
CA VAL A 41 -3.86 -1.33 0.25
C VAL A 41 -5.34 -1.70 0.37
N LYS A 42 -5.93 -2.22 -0.71
CA LYS A 42 -7.31 -2.71 -0.70
C LYS A 42 -7.47 -3.89 0.25
N GLU A 43 -6.57 -4.88 0.19
CA GLU A 43 -6.56 -6.02 1.10
C GLU A 43 -6.51 -5.55 2.57
N LEU A 44 -5.60 -4.64 2.90
CA LEU A 44 -5.51 -4.04 4.23
C LEU A 44 -6.80 -3.33 4.65
N ASN A 45 -7.44 -2.61 3.73
CA ASN A 45 -8.69 -1.91 3.97
C ASN A 45 -9.89 -2.84 4.16
N ASP A 46 -9.94 -3.98 3.47
CA ASP A 46 -10.98 -5.01 3.64
C ASP A 46 -10.95 -5.60 5.07
N TYR A 47 -9.80 -5.53 5.74
CA TYR A 47 -9.62 -5.90 7.15
C TYR A 47 -9.79 -4.74 8.14
N LEU A 48 -10.28 -3.55 7.74
CA LEU A 48 -10.38 -2.35 8.59
C LEU A 48 -11.02 -2.60 9.96
N TRP A 49 -12.05 -3.46 10.01
CA TRP A 49 -12.77 -3.81 11.24
C TRP A 49 -11.93 -4.62 12.25
N ARG A 50 -10.85 -5.28 11.80
CA ARG A 50 -9.92 -6.06 12.63
C ARG A 50 -8.67 -5.29 13.04
N LEU A 51 -8.43 -4.14 12.42
CA LEU A 51 -7.21 -3.39 12.66
C LEU A 51 -7.18 -2.77 14.05
N ASP A 52 -6.02 -2.85 14.69
CA ASP A 52 -5.74 -2.10 15.90
C ASP A 52 -5.54 -0.60 15.60
N LYS A 53 -5.33 0.20 16.65
CA LYS A 53 -5.16 1.66 16.52
C LYS A 53 -3.96 2.05 15.65
N ASN A 54 -2.86 1.32 15.75
CA ASN A 54 -1.63 1.60 15.01
C ASN A 54 -1.77 1.17 13.55
N GLU A 55 -2.38 0.01 13.30
CA GLU A 55 -2.66 -0.52 11.97
C GLU A 55 -3.65 0.39 11.22
N LYS A 56 -4.69 0.90 11.89
CA LYS A 56 -5.61 1.91 11.32
C LYS A 56 -4.88 3.17 10.92
N ARG A 57 -4.04 3.71 11.81
CA ARG A 57 -3.24 4.90 11.52
C ARG A 57 -2.28 4.68 10.36
N PHE A 58 -1.69 3.48 10.26
CA PHE A 58 -0.87 3.10 9.12
C PHE A 58 -1.69 3.11 7.82
N LEU A 59 -2.85 2.47 7.80
CA LEU A 59 -3.75 2.47 6.65
C LEU A 59 -4.18 3.89 6.24
N GLU A 60 -4.51 4.77 7.20
CA GLU A 60 -4.84 6.18 6.92
C GLU A 60 -3.70 6.91 6.21
N CYS A 61 -2.47 6.74 6.69
CA CYS A 61 -1.28 7.33 6.07
C CYS A 61 -1.09 6.82 4.63
N VAL A 62 -1.28 5.52 4.42
CA VAL A 62 -1.13 4.86 3.11
C VAL A 62 -2.21 5.32 2.14
N LEU A 63 -3.48 5.41 2.56
CA LEU A 63 -4.58 5.93 1.75
C LEU A 63 -4.41 7.39 1.36
N ARG A 64 -3.80 8.20 2.25
CA ARG A 64 -3.47 9.60 1.92
C ARG A 64 -2.38 9.66 0.86
N PHE A 65 -1.34 8.83 1.00
CA PHE A 65 -0.25 8.74 0.03
C PHE A 65 -0.74 8.26 -1.35
N GLN A 66 -1.54 7.20 -1.40
CA GLN A 66 -2.12 6.68 -2.65
C GLN A 66 -2.95 7.74 -3.37
N ARG A 67 -3.75 8.53 -2.64
CA ARG A 67 -4.51 9.64 -3.22
C ARG A 67 -3.61 10.73 -3.82
N GLY A 68 -2.48 11.03 -3.19
CA GLY A 68 -1.47 11.93 -3.74
C GLY A 68 -0.94 11.40 -5.07
N LEU A 69 -0.53 10.13 -5.12
CA LEU A 69 -0.03 9.50 -6.35
C LEU A 69 -1.06 9.53 -7.49
N VAL A 70 -2.34 9.23 -7.19
CA VAL A 70 -3.41 9.26 -8.20
C VAL A 70 -3.70 10.69 -8.69
N ALA A 71 -3.63 11.69 -7.81
CA ALA A 71 -3.80 13.09 -8.21
C ALA A 71 -2.66 13.54 -9.14
N ASP A 72 -1.42 13.13 -8.84
CA ASP A 72 -0.25 13.45 -9.63
C ASP A 72 -0.21 12.68 -10.96
N ALA A 73 -0.86 11.52 -11.06
CA ALA A 73 -0.93 10.74 -12.30
C ALA A 73 -1.50 11.55 -13.48
N SER A 74 -2.50 12.41 -13.25
CA SER A 74 -3.06 13.28 -14.29
C SER A 74 -2.02 14.25 -14.87
N PHE A 75 -1.11 14.75 -14.02
CA PHE A 75 -0.01 15.59 -14.45
C PHE A 75 1.03 14.79 -15.25
N ILE A 76 1.31 13.55 -14.85
CA ILE A 76 2.27 12.67 -15.53
C ILE A 76 1.76 12.28 -16.92
N THR A 77 0.50 11.90 -17.07
CA THR A 77 -0.13 11.64 -18.38
C THR A 77 -0.06 12.89 -19.27
N ALA A 78 -0.30 14.07 -18.72
CA ALA A 78 -0.18 15.31 -19.49
C ALA A 78 1.27 15.59 -19.97
N VAL A 79 2.30 15.16 -19.23
CA VAL A 79 3.70 15.27 -19.67
C VAL A 79 4.04 14.27 -20.78
N GLU A 80 3.47 13.07 -20.73
CA GLU A 80 3.63 12.06 -21.79
C GLU A 80 2.98 12.51 -23.11
N ASP A 81 1.73 12.99 -23.05
CA ASP A 81 0.99 13.45 -24.24
C ASP A 81 1.64 14.66 -24.94
N VAL A 82 2.38 15.50 -24.22
CA VAL A 82 3.08 16.67 -24.80
C VAL A 82 4.27 16.26 -25.66
N LYS A 83 4.81 15.05 -25.51
CA LYS A 83 5.93 14.57 -26.34
C LYS A 83 5.52 14.09 -27.74
N ASP A 84 4.22 13.94 -28.00
CA ASP A 84 3.69 13.50 -29.31
C ASP A 84 3.26 14.68 -30.23
N CYS A 85 3.71 15.91 -29.96
CA CYS A 85 3.47 17.09 -30.82
C CYS A 85 4.74 17.63 -31.50
#